data_AF-A0A0X3PXE5-F1
#
_entry.id   AF-A0A0X3PXE5-F1
#
_cell.length_a   1.000
_cell.length_b   1.000
_cell.length_c   1.000
_cell.angle_alpha   90.00
_cell.angle_beta   90.00
_cell.angle_gamma   90.00
#
_symmetry.space_group_name_H-M   'P 1'
#
loop_
_entity.id
_entity.type
_entity.pdbx_description
1 polymer ?
#
loop_
_entity_poly.entity_id
_entity_poly.type
_entity_poly.pdbx_seq_one_letter_code
_entity_poly.pdbx_strand_id
1 'polypeptide(L)'
;MTAPISEGVHGTPELNGVSLNDFSTASNVKRTDYLSWDEYFMSLAFLSAMRSKDPITQVGVCIINSEKKIVAVGYNGMPVGLSDDEMPWTKGLDDPLQNKHLYVCHAELNAVLNKNSADVKNCTLYSTLFPCNECAKVIIQCGIKEVVYFSDAKINKPQYNAAKIMFAKAGVKTTKRIRKPIIRSRPFQRVTSRRSMVTNQVLPEKWYNQRLLTGQTIKSVFSY
;
A
#
# COMPACT_ATOMS: atom_id res chain seq x y z
N MET A 1 13.78 -68.78 2.90
CA MET A 1 12.34 -68.47 2.78
C MET A 1 11.99 -67.49 3.88
N THR A 2 12.03 -66.19 3.58
CA THR A 2 11.64 -65.11 4.50
C THR A 2 10.37 -64.49 3.94
N ALA A 3 9.31 -64.48 4.74
CA ALA A 3 7.98 -64.00 4.37
C ALA A 3 7.99 -62.51 4.01
N PRO A 4 7.09 -62.05 3.11
CA PRO A 4 6.97 -60.64 2.78
C PRO A 4 6.33 -59.87 3.95
N ILE A 5 6.91 -58.71 4.23
CA ILE A 5 6.40 -57.72 5.17
C ILE A 5 5.11 -57.15 4.58
N SER A 6 3.98 -57.34 5.26
CA SER A 6 2.69 -56.77 4.87
C SER A 6 2.75 -55.25 4.98
N GLU A 7 2.50 -54.54 3.87
CA GLU A 7 2.28 -53.10 3.88
C GLU A 7 1.05 -52.79 4.74
N GLY A 8 1.29 -52.12 5.88
CA GLY A 8 0.22 -51.61 6.72
C GLY A 8 -0.54 -50.52 5.98
N VAL A 9 -1.84 -50.74 5.79
CA VAL A 9 -2.79 -49.73 5.32
C VAL A 9 -2.79 -48.60 6.35
N HIS A 10 -2.13 -47.49 6.05
CA HIS A 10 -2.23 -46.25 6.82
C HIS A 10 -3.67 -45.74 6.72
N GLY A 11 -4.47 -46.05 7.74
CA GLY A 11 -5.81 -45.48 7.91
C GLY A 11 -5.75 -43.95 7.87
N THR A 12 -6.71 -43.34 7.21
CA THR A 12 -6.84 -41.87 7.16
C THR A 12 -7.00 -41.33 8.58
N PRO A 13 -6.25 -40.30 8.99
CA PRO A 13 -6.40 -39.74 10.32
C PRO A 13 -7.80 -39.10 10.45
N GLU A 14 -8.59 -39.60 11.39
CA GLU A 14 -9.92 -39.10 11.73
C GLU A 14 -9.86 -38.33 13.06
N LEU A 15 -10.51 -37.16 13.11
CA LEU A 15 -10.78 -36.45 14.36
C LEU A 15 -12.30 -36.42 14.56
N ASN A 16 -12.81 -37.09 15.60
CA ASN A 16 -14.23 -37.13 15.94
C ASN A 16 -15.16 -37.51 14.75
N GLY A 17 -14.76 -38.48 13.93
CA GLY A 17 -15.54 -38.93 12.78
C GLY A 17 -15.57 -37.96 11.59
N VAL A 18 -14.70 -36.95 11.59
CA VAL A 18 -14.45 -36.09 10.42
C VAL A 18 -13.17 -36.58 9.73
N SER A 19 -13.31 -37.11 8.52
CA SER A 19 -12.16 -37.44 7.67
C SER A 19 -11.46 -36.15 7.25
N LEU A 20 -10.15 -36.06 7.50
CA LEU A 20 -9.33 -34.92 7.08
C LEU A 20 -9.27 -34.75 5.56
N ASN A 21 -9.78 -35.71 4.80
CA ASN A 21 -9.78 -35.74 3.34
C ASN A 21 -11.18 -35.51 2.72
N ASP A 22 -12.22 -35.21 3.51
CA ASP A 22 -13.61 -35.06 3.03
C ASP A 22 -13.94 -33.71 2.36
N PHE A 23 -12.94 -33.04 1.78
CA PHE A 23 -13.17 -31.84 0.99
C PHE A 23 -13.50 -32.23 -0.46
N SER A 24 -14.79 -32.23 -0.83
CA SER A 24 -15.18 -32.50 -2.23
C SER A 24 -14.58 -31.45 -3.18
N THR A 25 -13.77 -31.91 -4.13
CA THR A 25 -13.06 -31.06 -5.10
C THR A 25 -14.01 -30.28 -6.02
N ALA A 26 -15.23 -30.77 -6.22
CA ALA A 26 -16.25 -30.13 -7.05
C ALA A 26 -16.77 -28.79 -6.49
N SER A 27 -16.65 -28.56 -5.17
CA SER A 27 -17.12 -27.32 -4.51
C SER A 27 -15.99 -26.47 -3.91
N ASN A 28 -14.75 -26.95 -3.94
CA ASN A 28 -13.61 -26.34 -3.23
C ASN A 28 -12.53 -25.82 -4.20
N VAL A 29 -12.91 -24.90 -5.09
CA VAL A 29 -11.98 -24.27 -6.04
C VAL A 29 -11.60 -22.87 -5.57
N LYS A 30 -10.30 -22.61 -5.46
CA LYS A 30 -9.77 -21.28 -5.14
C LYS A 30 -10.15 -20.28 -6.24
N ARG A 31 -10.61 -19.10 -5.84
CA ARG A 31 -10.77 -17.97 -6.78
C ARG A 31 -9.47 -17.70 -7.53
N THR A 32 -9.58 -17.27 -8.79
CA THR A 32 -8.44 -16.88 -9.63
C THR A 32 -8.24 -15.37 -9.70
N ASP A 33 -9.20 -14.58 -9.21
CA ASP A 33 -9.25 -13.12 -9.33
C ASP A 33 -8.93 -12.37 -8.00
N TYR A 34 -8.23 -13.03 -7.07
CA TYR A 34 -7.74 -12.41 -5.84
C TYR A 34 -6.43 -11.63 -6.10
N LEU A 35 -6.14 -10.66 -5.23
CA LEU A 35 -4.92 -9.86 -5.35
C LEU A 35 -3.69 -10.68 -4.98
N SER A 36 -2.63 -10.56 -5.79
CA SER A 36 -1.30 -10.96 -5.35
C SER A 36 -0.81 -10.06 -4.21
N TRP A 37 0.19 -10.53 -3.46
CA TRP A 37 0.77 -9.75 -2.37
C TRP A 37 1.31 -8.38 -2.82
N ASP A 38 2.03 -8.34 -3.94
CA ASP A 38 2.56 -7.07 -4.47
C ASP A 38 1.44 -6.10 -4.87
N GLU A 39 0.37 -6.60 -5.48
CA GLU A 39 -0.79 -5.78 -5.82
C GLU A 39 -1.48 -5.26 -4.56
N TYR A 40 -1.64 -6.09 -3.54
CA TYR A 40 -2.21 -5.70 -2.26
C TYR A 40 -1.39 -4.60 -1.56
N PHE A 41 -0.08 -4.79 -1.40
CA PHE A 41 0.76 -3.81 -0.70
C PHE A 41 0.96 -2.51 -1.48
N MET A 42 1.08 -2.59 -2.80
CA MET A 42 1.08 -1.38 -3.63
C MET A 42 -0.29 -0.69 -3.59
N SER A 43 -1.42 -1.42 -3.54
CA SER A 43 -2.75 -0.83 -3.35
C SER A 43 -2.84 -0.05 -2.04
N LEU A 44 -2.28 -0.59 -0.95
CA LEU A 44 -2.24 0.09 0.35
C LEU A 44 -1.38 1.36 0.32
N ALA A 45 -0.25 1.34 -0.39
CA ALA A 45 0.55 2.55 -0.59
C ALA A 45 -0.25 3.63 -1.34
N PHE A 46 -0.98 3.27 -2.41
CA PHE A 46 -1.86 4.20 -3.13
C PHE A 46 -3.04 4.69 -2.27
N LEU A 47 -3.67 3.82 -1.50
CA LEU A 47 -4.74 4.20 -0.59
C LEU A 47 -4.23 5.15 0.50
N SER A 48 -3.02 4.91 1.01
CA SER A 48 -2.36 5.81 1.96
C SER A 48 -2.07 7.17 1.33
N ALA A 49 -1.66 7.22 0.07
CA ALA A 49 -1.44 8.49 -0.64
C ALA A 49 -2.70 9.37 -0.67
N MET A 50 -3.90 8.77 -0.73
CA MET A 50 -5.19 9.50 -0.69
C MET A 50 -5.43 10.25 0.62
N ARG A 51 -4.64 10.00 1.67
CA ARG A 51 -4.69 10.75 2.94
C ARG A 51 -3.90 12.06 2.90
N SER A 52 -3.02 12.26 1.92
CA SER A 52 -2.22 13.49 1.77
C SER A 52 -3.09 14.69 1.40
N LYS A 53 -2.76 15.86 1.98
CA LYS A 53 -3.43 17.13 1.71
C LYS A 53 -2.64 18.00 0.73
N ASP A 54 -1.47 17.54 0.30
CA ASP A 54 -0.65 18.24 -0.67
C ASP A 54 -1.43 18.36 -2.01
N PRO A 55 -1.69 19.57 -2.52
CA PRO A 55 -2.50 19.74 -3.73
C PRO A 55 -1.77 19.35 -5.02
N ILE A 56 -0.44 19.15 -4.97
CA ILE A 56 0.41 18.94 -6.15
C ILE A 56 0.90 17.50 -6.24
N THR A 57 1.24 16.87 -5.13
CA THR A 57 1.84 15.53 -5.15
C THR A 57 1.40 14.71 -3.94
N GLN A 58 0.74 13.58 -4.21
CA GLN A 58 0.32 12.65 -3.17
C GLN A 58 1.16 11.36 -3.29
N VAL A 59 2.00 11.11 -2.30
CA VAL A 59 2.84 9.92 -2.17
C VAL A 59 2.36 9.13 -0.97
N GLY A 60 2.34 7.81 -1.11
CA GLY A 60 2.04 6.91 -0.02
C GLY A 60 2.99 5.73 0.00
N VAL A 61 3.16 5.16 1.19
CA VAL A 61 4.12 4.11 1.49
C VAL A 61 3.47 3.05 2.39
N CYS A 62 3.82 1.79 2.15
CA CYS A 62 3.49 0.65 3.00
C CYS A 62 4.78 -0.15 3.26
N ILE A 63 5.10 -0.40 4.53
CA ILE A 63 6.27 -1.21 4.94
C ILE A 63 5.77 -2.55 5.45
N ILE A 64 6.37 -3.63 4.93
CA ILE A 64 6.01 -5.01 5.26
C ILE A 64 7.22 -5.80 5.73
N ASN A 65 7.00 -6.71 6.67
CA ASN A 65 8.04 -7.63 7.13
C ASN A 65 8.09 -8.93 6.28
N SER A 66 9.02 -9.82 6.62
CA SER A 66 9.20 -11.13 5.95
C SER A 66 7.96 -12.03 6.02
N GLU A 67 7.16 -11.91 7.07
CA GLU A 67 5.90 -12.64 7.28
C GLU A 67 4.71 -12.02 6.54
N LYS A 68 4.94 -11.02 5.67
CA LYS A 68 3.90 -10.30 4.92
C LYS A 68 2.90 -9.56 5.83
N LYS A 69 3.32 -9.18 7.03
CA LYS A 69 2.55 -8.32 7.93
C LYS A 69 2.89 -6.86 7.68
N ILE A 70 1.87 -6.00 7.72
CA ILE A 70 2.02 -4.55 7.61
C ILE A 70 2.59 -4.04 8.92
N VAL A 71 3.76 -3.39 8.82
CA VAL A 71 4.47 -2.81 9.96
C VAL A 71 4.20 -1.31 10.05
N ALA A 72 4.06 -0.65 8.91
CA ALA A 72 3.77 0.77 8.88
C ALA A 72 3.12 1.19 7.57
N VAL A 73 2.40 2.30 7.63
CA VAL A 73 1.93 3.05 6.47
C VAL A 73 2.26 4.52 6.65
N GLY A 74 2.47 5.22 5.55
CA GLY A 74 2.79 6.64 5.56
C GLY A 74 2.30 7.35 4.31
N TYR A 75 2.11 8.65 4.42
CA TYR A 75 1.81 9.57 3.33
C TYR A 75 2.49 10.91 3.59
N ASN A 76 2.73 11.71 2.55
CA ASN A 76 3.35 13.02 2.73
C ASN A 76 2.37 14.02 3.35
N GLY A 77 2.85 14.79 4.32
CA GLY A 77 2.03 15.74 5.08
C GLY A 77 2.88 16.66 5.95
N MET A 78 2.23 17.64 6.59
CA MET A 78 2.89 18.48 7.58
C MET A 78 3.28 17.66 8.83
N PRO A 79 4.30 18.10 9.58
CA PRO A 79 4.63 17.55 10.89
C PRO A 79 3.43 17.49 11.83
N VAL A 80 3.43 16.52 12.73
CA VAL A 80 2.37 16.35 13.73
C VAL A 80 2.22 17.63 14.58
N GLY A 81 0.99 18.09 14.73
CA GLY A 81 0.65 19.29 15.51
C GLY A 81 0.59 20.58 14.68
N LEU A 82 0.97 20.55 13.41
CA LEU A 82 0.81 21.71 12.52
C LEU A 82 -0.48 21.61 11.70
N SER A 83 -1.16 22.75 11.54
CA SER A 83 -2.38 22.84 10.74
C SER A 83 -2.06 22.79 9.25
N ASP A 84 -2.73 21.89 8.51
CA ASP A 84 -2.62 21.84 7.05
C ASP A 84 -3.26 23.08 6.39
N ASP A 85 -4.07 23.86 7.10
CA ASP A 85 -4.72 25.08 6.60
C ASP A 85 -3.85 26.34 6.80
N GLU A 86 -2.90 26.30 7.74
CA GLU A 86 -2.01 27.42 8.06
C GLU A 86 -0.63 27.30 7.39
N MET A 87 -0.14 26.07 7.22
CA MET A 87 1.18 25.81 6.66
C MET A 87 1.22 25.96 5.14
N PRO A 88 2.33 26.44 4.55
CA PRO A 88 2.41 26.68 3.12
C PRO A 88 2.45 25.39 2.30
N TRP A 89 1.58 25.29 1.28
CA TRP A 89 1.58 24.21 0.28
C TRP A 89 2.18 24.60 -1.07
N THR A 90 2.57 25.87 -1.23
CA THR A 90 3.06 26.41 -2.51
C THR A 90 4.49 25.97 -2.80
N LYS A 91 4.92 26.25 -4.03
CA LYS A 91 6.26 25.96 -4.53
C LYS A 91 6.69 27.04 -5.52
N GLY A 92 7.96 27.46 -5.44
CA GLY A 92 8.61 28.34 -6.40
C GLY A 92 8.42 29.83 -6.12
N LEU A 93 8.03 30.20 -4.90
CA LEU A 93 8.05 31.58 -4.45
C LEU A 93 9.48 31.98 -4.06
N ASP A 94 9.79 33.27 -4.19
CA ASP A 94 11.14 33.81 -3.92
C ASP A 94 11.55 33.62 -2.45
N ASP A 95 10.61 33.83 -1.51
CA ASP A 95 10.82 33.53 -0.10
C ASP A 95 10.76 32.01 0.16
N PRO A 96 11.87 31.35 0.53
CA PRO A 96 11.88 29.93 0.82
C PRO A 96 10.90 29.53 1.94
N LEU A 97 10.64 30.41 2.92
CA LEU A 97 9.74 30.14 4.05
C LEU A 97 8.28 30.02 3.63
N GLN A 98 7.91 30.56 2.47
CA GLN A 98 6.58 30.40 1.89
C GLN A 98 6.42 29.10 1.10
N ASN A 99 7.48 28.29 0.97
CA ASN A 99 7.44 27.08 0.16
C ASN A 99 7.34 25.83 1.03
N LYS A 100 6.50 24.87 0.62
CA LYS A 100 6.24 23.63 1.37
C LYS A 100 7.48 22.75 1.63
N HIS A 101 8.51 22.89 0.80
CA HIS A 101 9.68 21.99 0.78
C HIS A 101 10.50 22.01 2.07
N LEU A 102 10.37 23.06 2.88
CA LEU A 102 11.04 23.17 4.17
C LEU A 102 10.27 22.48 5.31
N TYR A 103 8.98 22.18 5.13
CA TYR A 103 8.11 21.71 6.20
C TYR A 103 7.56 20.31 5.96
N VAL A 104 7.22 19.96 4.72
CA VAL A 104 6.54 18.70 4.42
C VAL A 104 7.43 17.50 4.73
N CYS A 105 6.92 16.59 5.56
CA CYS A 105 7.51 15.27 5.75
C CYS A 105 7.08 14.35 4.60
N HIS A 106 8.06 13.66 4.01
CA HIS A 106 7.79 12.68 2.95
C HIS A 106 7.15 11.40 3.50
N ALA A 107 6.46 10.67 2.63
CA ALA A 107 5.73 9.45 3.01
C ALA A 107 6.64 8.36 3.59
N GLU A 108 7.86 8.21 3.08
CA GLU A 108 8.84 7.23 3.54
C GLU A 108 9.30 7.53 4.96
N LEU A 109 9.59 8.81 5.26
CA LEU A 109 9.94 9.26 6.60
C LEU A 109 8.79 8.99 7.57
N ASN A 110 7.57 9.42 7.20
CA ASN A 110 6.39 9.22 8.03
C ASN A 110 6.10 7.73 8.28
N ALA A 111 6.28 6.85 7.28
CA ALA A 111 6.10 5.41 7.48
C ALA A 111 7.10 4.84 8.50
N VAL A 112 8.38 5.21 8.43
CA VAL A 112 9.40 4.72 9.38
C VAL A 112 9.15 5.24 10.80
N LEU A 113 8.65 6.47 10.93
CA LEU A 113 8.30 7.07 12.23
C LEU A 113 7.03 6.44 12.83
N ASN A 114 6.03 6.10 12.00
CA ASN A 114 4.73 5.56 12.43
C ASN A 114 4.69 4.03 12.59
N LYS A 115 5.84 3.34 12.56
CA LYS A 115 5.89 1.88 12.68
C LYS A 115 5.28 1.39 14.00
N ASN A 116 4.56 0.26 13.92
CA ASN A 116 4.00 -0.44 15.08
C ASN A 116 4.92 -1.55 15.61
N SER A 117 6.18 -1.58 15.17
CA SER A 117 7.21 -2.54 15.55
C SER A 117 8.41 -1.83 16.20
N ALA A 118 9.26 -2.62 16.87
CA ALA A 118 10.51 -2.11 17.43
C ALA A 118 11.44 -1.53 16.35
N ASP A 119 11.52 -2.21 15.19
CA ASP A 119 12.28 -1.74 14.03
C ASP A 119 11.66 -2.19 12.69
N VAL A 120 12.21 -1.67 11.59
CA VAL A 120 11.85 -2.05 10.21
C VAL A 120 13.03 -2.71 9.50
N LYS A 121 13.93 -3.35 10.24
CA LYS A 121 15.09 -4.04 9.66
C LYS A 121 14.60 -5.20 8.81
N ASN A 122 15.29 -5.44 7.69
CA ASN A 122 14.99 -6.51 6.74
C ASN A 122 13.57 -6.46 6.14
N CYS A 123 12.86 -5.33 6.29
CA CYS A 123 11.56 -5.12 5.69
C CYS A 123 11.67 -4.72 4.21
N THR A 124 10.53 -4.81 3.51
CA THR A 124 10.32 -4.28 2.16
C THR A 124 9.41 -3.05 2.24
N LEU A 125 9.79 -1.98 1.54
CA LEU A 125 9.03 -0.74 1.42
C LEU A 125 8.36 -0.65 0.05
N TYR A 126 7.03 -0.58 0.02
CA TYR A 126 6.25 -0.29 -1.19
C TYR A 126 5.93 1.21 -1.23
N SER A 127 6.34 1.91 -2.29
CA SER A 127 6.11 3.35 -2.47
C SER A 127 5.44 3.67 -3.80
N THR A 128 4.54 4.66 -3.83
CA THR A 128 3.95 5.13 -5.08
C THR A 128 4.94 5.89 -5.98
N LEU A 129 6.02 6.44 -5.40
CA LEU A 129 7.07 7.18 -6.09
C LEU A 129 8.47 6.72 -5.60
N PHE A 130 9.45 6.67 -6.50
CA PHE A 130 10.83 6.36 -6.13
C PHE A 130 11.35 7.34 -5.05
N PRO A 131 12.02 6.89 -3.98
CA PRO A 131 12.45 7.77 -2.90
C PRO A 131 13.50 8.82 -3.34
N CYS A 132 13.45 10.01 -2.74
CA CYS A 132 14.53 11.01 -2.89
C CYS A 132 15.76 10.63 -2.03
N ASN A 133 16.86 11.37 -2.17
CA ASN A 133 18.09 11.11 -1.43
C ASN A 133 17.91 11.18 0.10
N GLU A 134 17.13 12.13 0.62
CA GLU A 134 16.91 12.22 2.08
C GLU A 134 16.14 11.01 2.60
N CYS A 135 15.09 10.58 1.90
CA CYS A 135 14.36 9.36 2.23
C CYS A 135 15.27 8.12 2.10
N ALA A 136 16.14 8.06 1.08
CA ALA A 136 17.07 6.96 0.90
C ALA A 136 18.04 6.81 2.09
N LYS A 137 18.55 7.93 2.64
CA LYS A 137 19.37 7.90 3.87
C LYS A 137 18.60 7.22 5.02
N VAL A 138 17.35 7.61 5.25
CA VAL A 138 16.50 7.05 6.31
C VAL A 138 16.24 5.56 6.08
N ILE A 139 15.87 5.17 4.85
CA ILE A 139 15.59 3.78 4.46
C ILE A 139 16.82 2.89 4.72
N ILE A 140 18.00 3.35 4.34
CA ILE A 140 19.25 2.61 4.56
C ILE A 140 19.54 2.48 6.06
N GLN A 141 19.49 3.60 6.80
CA GLN A 141 19.83 3.61 8.22
C GLN A 141 18.88 2.79 9.08
N CYS A 142 17.59 2.71 8.71
CA CYS A 142 16.62 1.89 9.45
C CYS A 142 16.67 0.39 9.07
N GLY A 143 17.49 0.01 8.08
CA GLY A 143 17.78 -1.38 7.74
C GLY A 143 16.79 -2.03 6.77
N ILE A 144 15.98 -1.26 6.05
CA ILE A 144 15.11 -1.78 4.98
C ILE A 144 15.98 -2.32 3.84
N LYS A 145 15.61 -3.49 3.29
CA LYS A 145 16.43 -4.22 2.30
C LYS A 145 15.89 -4.18 0.89
N GLU A 146 14.61 -3.84 0.71
CA GLU A 146 14.01 -3.73 -0.60
C GLU A 146 13.06 -2.53 -0.68
N VAL A 147 13.15 -1.79 -1.79
CA VAL A 147 12.23 -0.71 -2.17
C VAL A 147 11.52 -1.11 -3.46
N VAL A 148 10.23 -1.37 -3.35
CA VAL A 148 9.33 -1.61 -4.48
C VAL A 148 8.61 -0.30 -4.79
N TYR A 149 8.70 0.21 -6.01
CA TYR A 149 8.13 1.51 -6.37
C TYR A 149 7.29 1.46 -7.65
N PHE A 150 6.29 2.32 -7.75
CA PHE A 150 5.43 2.40 -8.93
C PHE A 150 5.95 3.42 -9.97
N SER A 151 6.15 4.67 -9.56
CA SER A 151 6.57 5.75 -10.46
C SER A 151 8.02 6.18 -10.22
N ASP A 152 8.72 6.49 -11.30
CA ASP A 152 10.03 7.13 -11.33
C ASP A 152 10.01 8.41 -12.19
N ALA A 153 8.86 9.07 -12.29
CA ALA A 153 8.70 10.27 -13.12
C ALA A 153 9.67 11.43 -12.77
N LYS A 154 10.28 11.40 -11.58
CA LYS A 154 11.23 12.43 -11.10
C LYS A 154 12.69 11.97 -11.14
N ILE A 155 12.98 10.82 -11.76
CA ILE A 155 14.28 10.16 -11.65
C ILE A 155 15.45 10.93 -12.26
N ASN A 156 15.18 11.82 -13.22
CA ASN A 156 16.21 12.64 -13.86
C ASN A 156 16.75 13.75 -12.95
N LYS A 157 16.11 14.00 -11.80
CA LYS A 157 16.58 15.01 -10.86
C LYS A 157 17.76 14.49 -10.03
N PRO A 158 18.76 15.34 -9.69
CA PRO A 158 19.95 14.92 -8.94
C PRO A 158 19.64 14.17 -7.64
N GLN A 159 18.58 14.57 -6.92
CA GLN A 159 18.17 13.94 -5.67
C GLN A 159 17.80 12.46 -5.84
N TYR A 160 17.20 12.08 -6.97
CA TYR A 160 16.76 10.71 -7.23
C TYR A 160 17.93 9.86 -7.79
N ASN A 161 18.83 10.47 -8.56
CA ASN A 161 20.08 9.81 -8.97
C ASN A 161 20.99 9.52 -7.78
N ALA A 162 21.12 10.45 -6.83
CA ALA A 162 21.85 10.21 -5.59
C ALA A 162 21.23 9.06 -4.77
N ALA A 163 19.89 8.98 -4.70
CA ALA A 163 19.20 7.86 -4.06
C ALA A 163 19.51 6.51 -4.72
N LYS A 164 19.52 6.43 -6.06
CA LYS A 164 19.93 5.22 -6.79
C LYS A 164 21.35 4.78 -6.42
N ILE A 165 22.30 5.72 -6.41
CA ILE A 165 23.70 5.44 -6.06
C ILE A 165 23.79 4.91 -4.62
N MET A 166 23.09 5.56 -3.68
CA MET A 166 23.07 5.14 -2.27
C MET A 166 22.47 3.74 -2.10
N PHE A 167 21.32 3.45 -2.71
CA PHE A 167 20.71 2.12 -2.63
C PHE A 167 21.60 1.04 -3.22
N ALA A 168 22.20 1.29 -4.39
CA ALA A 168 23.13 0.35 -5.02
C ALA A 168 24.36 0.07 -4.14
N LYS A 169 24.98 1.11 -3.56
CA LYS A 169 26.14 0.96 -2.68
C LYS A 169 25.81 0.31 -1.34
N ALA A 170 24.62 0.56 -0.79
CA ALA A 170 24.17 0.00 0.48
C ALA A 170 23.56 -1.41 0.36
N GLY A 171 23.45 -1.95 -0.86
CA GLY A 171 22.83 -3.27 -1.09
C GLY A 171 21.32 -3.29 -0.83
N VAL A 172 20.63 -2.18 -1.04
CA VAL A 172 19.17 -2.10 -0.99
C VAL A 172 18.62 -2.38 -2.38
N LYS A 173 17.86 -3.46 -2.53
CA LYS A 173 17.25 -3.85 -3.81
C LYS A 173 16.15 -2.87 -4.20
N THR A 174 16.13 -2.43 -5.46
CA THR A 174 15.05 -1.58 -5.99
C THR A 174 14.30 -2.28 -7.11
N THR A 175 12.97 -2.35 -7.01
CA THR A 175 12.11 -3.05 -7.98
C THR A 175 10.99 -2.11 -8.47
N LYS A 176 10.90 -1.86 -9.78
CA LYS A 176 9.79 -1.10 -10.38
C LYS A 176 8.59 -2.00 -10.63
N ARG A 177 7.38 -1.54 -10.29
CA ARG A 177 6.10 -2.19 -10.61
C ARG A 177 5.34 -1.38 -11.64
N ILE A 178 4.90 -2.04 -12.71
CA ILE A 178 4.26 -1.39 -13.87
C ILE A 178 2.72 -1.50 -13.80
N ARG A 179 2.19 -2.50 -13.08
CA ARG A 179 0.74 -2.70 -12.95
C ARG A 179 0.16 -1.78 -11.88
N LYS A 180 -0.76 -0.91 -12.28
CA LYS A 180 -1.52 -0.07 -11.36
C LYS A 180 -2.46 -0.97 -10.54
N PRO A 181 -2.50 -0.83 -9.21
CA PRO A 181 -3.42 -1.60 -8.39
C PRO A 181 -4.87 -1.30 -8.80
N ILE A 182 -5.65 -2.36 -9.03
CA ILE A 182 -7.06 -2.25 -9.36
C ILE A 182 -7.85 -2.16 -8.04
N ILE A 183 -8.19 -0.96 -7.61
CA ILE A 183 -9.19 -0.76 -6.55
C ILE A 183 -10.55 -0.96 -7.18
N ARG A 184 -11.01 -2.22 -7.28
CA ARG A 184 -12.36 -2.53 -7.77
C ARG A 184 -13.37 -2.10 -6.69
N SER A 185 -14.19 -1.09 -6.97
CA SER A 185 -15.45 -0.91 -6.26
C SER A 185 -16.40 -2.02 -6.71
N ARG A 186 -16.38 -3.17 -6.01
CA ARG A 186 -17.54 -4.07 -6.14
C ARG A 186 -18.68 -3.42 -5.36
N PRO A 187 -19.89 -3.31 -5.93
CA PRO A 187 -21.06 -3.00 -5.11
C PRO A 187 -21.11 -4.03 -3.98
N PHE A 188 -21.25 -3.56 -2.75
CA PHE A 188 -21.40 -4.42 -1.58
C PHE A 188 -22.60 -5.33 -1.81
N GLN A 189 -22.35 -6.60 -2.16
CA GLN A 189 -23.41 -7.60 -2.25
C GLN A 189 -23.88 -7.87 -0.82
N ARG A 190 -25.11 -7.45 -0.53
CA ARG A 190 -25.77 -7.76 0.74
C ARG A 190 -25.79 -9.29 0.87
N VAL A 191 -25.08 -9.83 1.86
CA VAL A 191 -25.23 -11.24 2.23
C VAL A 191 -26.60 -11.37 2.88
N THR A 192 -27.65 -11.60 2.08
CA THR A 192 -28.97 -11.94 2.62
C THR A 192 -28.91 -13.39 3.06
N SER A 193 -28.93 -13.62 4.37
CA SER A 193 -29.20 -14.95 4.88
C SER A 193 -30.63 -15.33 4.49
N ARG A 194 -30.74 -16.46 3.79
CA ARG A 194 -31.96 -17.21 3.39
C ARG A 194 -32.65 -16.75 2.10
N ARG A 195 -32.88 -17.78 1.27
CA ARG A 195 -33.74 -17.87 0.09
C ARG A 195 -34.87 -16.83 0.08
N SER A 196 -34.74 -15.79 -0.74
CA SER A 196 -35.86 -15.19 -1.46
C SER A 196 -35.34 -14.44 -2.68
N MET A 197 -36.19 -14.39 -3.70
CA MET A 197 -35.89 -14.07 -5.09
C MET A 197 -35.11 -12.76 -5.28
N VAL A 198 -34.18 -12.82 -6.23
CA VAL A 198 -33.39 -11.68 -6.73
C VAL A 198 -34.33 -10.60 -7.26
N THR A 199 -34.41 -9.47 -6.58
CA THR A 199 -34.72 -8.19 -7.20
C THR A 199 -33.42 -7.38 -7.30
N ASN A 200 -32.92 -7.22 -8.53
CA ASN A 200 -31.80 -6.33 -8.82
C ASN A 200 -32.27 -4.87 -8.69
N GLN A 201 -32.26 -4.33 -7.48
CA GLN A 201 -32.27 -2.88 -7.31
C GLN A 201 -30.84 -2.35 -7.44
N VAL A 202 -30.55 -1.81 -8.62
CA VAL A 202 -29.36 -1.02 -8.91
C VAL A 202 -29.48 0.30 -8.14
N LEU A 203 -28.60 0.53 -7.16
CA LEU A 203 -28.46 1.85 -6.55
C LEU A 203 -27.70 2.78 -7.53
N PRO A 204 -28.07 4.06 -7.68
CA PRO A 204 -27.49 4.94 -8.68
C PRO A 204 -25.97 5.16 -8.50
N GLU A 205 -25.20 4.95 -9.57
CA GLU A 205 -23.76 5.24 -9.69
C GLU A 205 -23.43 6.74 -9.58
N LYS A 206 -23.51 7.34 -8.38
CA LYS A 206 -23.14 8.76 -8.22
C LYS A 206 -22.05 9.06 -7.18
N TRP A 207 -21.33 8.06 -6.67
CA TRP A 207 -20.38 8.29 -5.56
C TRP A 207 -18.91 8.02 -5.86
N TYR A 208 -18.46 7.94 -7.11
CA TYR A 208 -17.02 7.75 -7.37
C TYR A 208 -16.38 8.56 -8.52
N ASN A 209 -17.16 9.20 -9.41
CA ASN A 209 -16.61 9.93 -10.55
C ASN A 209 -16.96 11.42 -10.52
N GLN A 210 -16.37 12.19 -9.59
CA GLN A 210 -16.34 13.65 -9.73
C GLN A 210 -15.22 14.36 -8.97
N ARG A 211 -13.99 13.83 -8.98
CA ARG A 211 -12.83 14.57 -8.45
C ARG A 211 -11.49 14.37 -9.17
N LEU A 212 -11.52 13.90 -10.42
CA LEU A 212 -10.29 13.72 -11.22
C LEU A 212 -10.28 14.45 -12.57
N LEU A 213 -11.25 15.33 -12.89
CA LEU A 213 -11.28 15.97 -14.21
C LEU A 213 -11.49 17.50 -14.27
N THR A 214 -11.70 18.22 -13.17
CA THR A 214 -11.78 19.69 -13.23
C THR A 214 -11.14 20.34 -12.01
N GLY A 215 -9.92 20.85 -12.17
CA GLY A 215 -9.24 21.67 -11.17
C GLY A 215 -9.92 23.02 -10.98
N GLN A 216 -11.01 23.07 -10.21
CA GLN A 216 -11.64 24.31 -9.76
C GLN A 216 -11.83 24.33 -8.25
N THR A 217 -11.29 25.38 -7.65
CA THR A 217 -11.42 25.79 -6.24
C THR A 217 -12.86 26.25 -5.97
N ILE A 218 -13.49 25.78 -4.88
CA ILE A 218 -14.78 26.31 -4.42
C ILE A 218 -14.54 27.19 -3.18
N LYS A 219 -15.00 28.45 -3.31
CA LYS A 219 -15.06 29.49 -2.28
C LYS A 219 -15.99 29.07 -1.13
N SER A 220 -15.65 29.55 0.07
CA SER A 220 -16.44 29.51 1.30
C SER A 220 -17.90 29.95 1.11
N VAL A 221 -18.84 29.14 1.60
CA VAL A 221 -20.17 29.60 1.99
C VAL A 221 -20.63 28.77 3.19
N PHE A 222 -20.59 29.36 4.39
CA PHE A 222 -21.55 29.10 5.45
C PHE A 222 -21.82 30.43 6.16
N SER A 223 -22.94 31.05 5.79
CA SER A 223 -23.73 31.88 6.70
C SER A 223 -24.89 31.01 7.16
N TYR A 224 -24.99 30.78 8.47
CA TYR A 224 -26.20 30.81 9.31
C TYR A 224 -25.73 30.73 10.76
#